data_AF-O26242-F1
#
_entry.id   AF-O26242-F1
#
_cell.length_a   1.000
_cell.length_b   1.000
_cell.length_c   1.000
_cell.angle_alpha   90.00
_cell.angle_beta   90.00
_cell.angle_gamma   90.00
#
_symmetry.space_group_name_H-M   'P 1'
#
loop_
_entity.id
_entity.type
_entity.pdbx_description
1 polymer ?
#
loop_
_entity_poly.entity_id
_entity_poly.type
_entity_poly.pdbx_seq_one_letter_code
_entity_poly.pdbx_strand_id
1 'polypeptide(L)'
;MLDGEEVVVSCAGCYRTLSRDYRERGYNIAVKHISQLIEELMAEGRIEFEKTDLKVTYHDPCHLSRHSDERDTSRAILMELTDFREMEHHGRDSRCCGAGGGCVQPNLMYRLLWHLHGYKRLQGPGQTSCAPPVHSAASTSEQDP
;
A
#
# COMPACT_ATOMS: atom_id res chain seq x y z
N MET A 1 5.81 -4.79 30.16
CA MET A 1 4.89 -4.67 29.01
C MET A 1 5.16 -3.31 28.39
N LEU A 2 4.89 -3.11 27.09
CA LEU A 2 5.08 -1.82 26.40
C LEU A 2 3.97 -0.85 26.83
N ASP A 3 3.93 -0.53 28.12
CA ASP A 3 2.88 0.29 28.71
C ASP A 3 3.14 1.76 28.33
N GLY A 4 2.36 2.26 27.37
CA GLY A 4 2.42 3.65 26.89
C GLY A 4 3.22 3.88 25.60
N GLU A 5 3.78 2.83 25.00
CA GLU A 5 4.53 2.94 23.74
C GLU A 5 3.69 2.47 22.54
N GLU A 6 3.60 3.30 21.51
CA GLU A 6 2.94 2.96 20.23
C GLU A 6 3.96 2.40 19.24
N VAL A 7 3.65 1.25 18.65
CA VAL A 7 4.50 0.61 17.65
C VAL A 7 4.07 1.06 16.25
N VAL A 8 4.96 1.78 15.57
CA VAL A 8 4.75 2.21 14.20
C VAL A 8 5.30 1.16 13.23
N VAL A 9 4.49 0.77 12.25
CA VAL A 9 4.88 -0.21 11.22
C VAL A 9 4.62 0.32 9.82
N SER A 10 5.53 0.05 8.89
CA SER A 10 5.41 0.41 7.48
C SER A 10 4.88 -0.72 6.60
N CYS A 11 4.89 -1.95 7.11
CA CYS A 11 4.42 -3.13 6.39
C CYS A 11 2.96 -3.44 6.74
N ALA A 12 2.13 -3.54 5.72
CA ALA A 12 0.73 -3.96 5.83
C ALA A 12 0.56 -5.31 6.55
N GLY A 13 1.47 -6.26 6.30
CA GLY A 13 1.46 -7.58 6.95
C GLY A 13 1.81 -7.52 8.43
N CYS A 14 2.79 -6.68 8.81
CA CYS A 14 3.15 -6.46 10.21
C CYS A 14 2.01 -5.76 10.96
N TYR A 15 1.35 -4.79 10.33
CA TYR A 15 0.19 -4.10 10.89
C TYR A 15 -0.91 -5.09 11.25
N ARG A 16 -1.38 -5.90 10.28
CA ARG A 16 -2.41 -6.92 10.55
C ARG A 16 -1.99 -7.89 11.65
N THR A 17 -0.74 -8.38 11.60
CA THR A 17 -0.25 -9.37 12.57
C THR A 17 -0.28 -8.81 13.99
N LEU A 18 0.29 -7.63 14.21
CA LEU A 18 0.40 -7.05 15.55
C LEU A 18 -0.93 -6.47 16.04
N SER A 19 -1.68 -5.80 15.17
CA SER A 19 -2.95 -5.16 15.56
C SER A 19 -4.07 -6.18 15.74
N ARG A 20 -4.05 -7.31 15.02
CA ARG A 20 -5.15 -8.27 15.04
C ARG A 20 -4.75 -9.64 15.57
N ASP A 21 -3.80 -10.33 14.92
CA ASP A 21 -3.47 -11.72 15.28
C ASP A 21 -2.92 -11.81 16.72
N TYR A 22 -2.12 -10.83 17.14
CA TYR A 22 -1.59 -10.73 18.50
C TYR A 22 -2.67 -10.32 19.52
N ARG A 23 -3.60 -9.44 19.12
CA ARG A 23 -4.75 -9.05 19.94
C ARG A 23 -5.67 -10.25 20.23
N GLU A 24 -5.93 -11.08 19.21
CA GLU A 24 -6.69 -12.33 19.36
C GLU A 24 -6.00 -13.33 20.30
N ARG A 25 -4.67 -13.22 20.48
CA ARG A 25 -3.88 -14.02 21.43
C ARG A 25 -3.72 -13.39 22.82
N GLY A 26 -4.41 -12.28 23.08
CA GLY A 26 -4.38 -11.60 24.38
C GLY A 26 -3.26 -10.57 24.56
N TYR A 27 -2.48 -10.28 23.51
CA TYR A 27 -1.49 -9.19 23.53
C TYR A 27 -2.13 -7.90 23.03
N ASN A 28 -2.30 -6.93 23.92
CA ASN A 28 -2.82 -5.62 23.55
C ASN A 28 -1.67 -4.65 23.25
N ILE A 29 -1.29 -4.55 21.98
CA ILE A 29 -0.24 -3.63 21.50
C ILE A 29 -0.94 -2.48 20.77
N ALA A 30 -0.59 -1.24 21.12
CA ALA A 30 -0.97 -0.07 20.33
C ALA A 30 -0.11 -0.06 19.06
N VAL A 31 -0.74 -0.24 17.90
CA VAL A 31 -0.05 -0.36 16.61
C VAL A 31 -0.63 0.65 15.64
N LYS A 32 0.24 1.42 15.01
CA LYS A 32 -0.10 2.43 14.00
C LYS A 32 0.60 2.12 12.69
N HIS A 33 -0.13 2.19 11.58
CA HIS A 33 0.50 2.10 10.26
C HIS A 33 1.14 3.44 9.89
N ILE A 34 2.25 3.43 9.15
CA ILE A 34 2.97 4.66 8.78
C ILE A 34 2.08 5.65 8.02
N SER A 35 1.09 5.19 7.25
CA SER A 35 0.13 6.07 6.57
C SER A 35 -0.65 6.91 7.60
N GLN A 36 -1.15 6.29 8.66
CA GLN A 36 -1.87 6.95 9.76
C GLN A 36 -1.00 7.96 10.48
N LEU A 37 0.26 7.61 10.73
CA LEU A 37 1.21 8.54 11.33
C LEU A 37 1.47 9.75 10.41
N ILE A 38 1.62 9.54 9.10
CA ILE A 38 1.84 10.65 8.15
C ILE A 38 0.61 11.57 8.11
N GLU A 39 -0.59 11.01 8.06
CA GLU A 39 -1.83 11.79 8.08
C GLU A 39 -1.97 12.64 9.35
N GLU A 40 -1.66 12.07 10.53
CA GLU A 40 -1.64 12.81 11.79
C GLU A 40 -0.62 13.95 11.76
N LEU A 41 0.61 13.67 11.31
CA LEU A 41 1.67 14.69 11.24
C LEU A 41 1.36 15.81 10.23
N MET A 42 0.67 15.49 9.12
CA MET A 42 0.18 16.48 8.16
C MET A 42 -0.92 17.34 8.79
N ALA A 43 -1.87 16.72 9.49
CA ALA A 43 -2.94 17.45 10.19
C ALA A 43 -2.42 18.36 11.31
N GLU A 44 -1.33 17.96 11.99
CA GLU A 44 -0.64 18.76 13.00
C GLU A 44 0.23 19.89 12.41
N GLY A 45 0.40 19.94 11.07
CA GLY A 45 1.27 20.92 10.41
C GLY A 45 2.76 20.71 10.71
N ARG A 46 3.16 19.50 11.11
CA ARG A 46 4.55 19.15 11.47
C ARG A 46 5.36 18.66 10.29
N ILE A 47 4.68 18.16 9.26
CA ILE A 47 5.28 17.80 7.98
C ILE A 47 4.49 18.50 6.87
N GLU A 48 5.23 19.13 5.96
CA GLU A 48 4.69 19.68 4.72
C GLU A 48 5.34 18.93 3.57
N PHE A 49 4.55 18.60 2.57
CA PHE A 49 5.02 17.95 1.35
C PHE A 49 4.78 18.89 0.18
N GLU A 50 5.75 18.94 -0.73
CA GLU A 50 5.57 19.63 -2.01
C GLU A 50 4.64 18.82 -2.91
N LYS A 51 3.66 19.49 -3.51
CA LYS A 51 2.79 18.87 -4.51
C LYS A 51 3.60 18.53 -5.75
N THR A 52 3.31 17.38 -6.34
CA THR A 52 3.95 16.90 -7.56
C THR A 52 2.92 16.70 -8.65
N ASP A 53 3.29 16.98 -9.90
CA ASP A 53 2.44 16.72 -11.07
C ASP A 53 2.50 15.25 -11.53
N LEU A 54 2.99 14.36 -10.67
CA LEU A 54 3.10 12.94 -10.99
C LEU A 54 1.71 12.31 -11.03
N LYS A 55 1.46 11.55 -12.08
CA LYS A 55 0.24 10.74 -12.25
C LYS A 55 0.41 9.41 -11.55
N VAL A 56 -0.26 9.25 -10.42
CA VAL A 56 -0.06 8.10 -9.54
C VAL A 56 -1.36 7.30 -9.40
N THR A 57 -1.24 5.98 -9.53
CA THR A 57 -2.25 5.02 -9.07
C THR A 57 -1.80 4.36 -7.77
N TYR A 58 -2.77 3.94 -6.96
CA TYR A 58 -2.54 3.24 -5.71
C TYR A 58 -3.05 1.81 -5.79
N HIS A 59 -2.19 0.88 -5.36
CA HIS A 59 -2.53 -0.52 -5.22
C HIS A 59 -2.75 -0.86 -3.74
N ASP A 60 -4.01 -1.04 -3.34
CA ASP A 60 -4.35 -1.31 -1.95
C ASP A 60 -3.80 -2.66 -1.46
N PRO A 61 -3.02 -2.71 -0.36
CA PRO A 61 -2.57 -3.96 0.24
C PRO A 61 -3.73 -4.74 0.81
N CYS A 62 -3.81 -6.03 0.49
CA CYS A 62 -4.87 -6.89 1.03
C CYS A 62 -4.89 -6.92 2.57
N HIS A 63 -3.74 -6.81 3.24
CA HIS A 63 -3.65 -6.79 4.71
C HIS A 63 -4.16 -5.51 5.36
N LEU A 64 -4.05 -4.35 4.69
CA LEU A 64 -4.68 -3.11 5.14
C LEU A 64 -6.16 -3.11 4.74
N SER A 65 -6.44 -3.34 3.46
CA SER A 65 -7.75 -3.11 2.88
C SER A 65 -8.81 -4.15 3.25
N ARG A 66 -8.51 -5.44 3.09
CA ARG A 66 -9.48 -6.53 3.31
C ARG A 66 -9.48 -7.00 4.76
N HIS A 67 -8.32 -6.98 5.41
CA HIS A 67 -8.14 -7.61 6.72
C HIS A 67 -8.18 -6.63 7.90
N SER A 68 -7.86 -5.36 7.67
CA SER A 68 -7.81 -4.32 8.72
C SER A 68 -8.75 -3.14 8.45
N ASP A 69 -9.43 -3.13 7.29
CA ASP A 69 -10.33 -2.07 6.80
C ASP A 69 -9.71 -0.65 6.82
N GLU A 70 -8.39 -0.58 6.77
CA GLU A 70 -7.64 0.67 6.58
C GLU A 70 -7.36 0.81 5.09
N ARG A 71 -7.98 1.81 4.46
CA ARG A 71 -7.96 2.03 2.99
C ARG A 71 -7.87 3.49 2.60
N ASP A 72 -8.24 4.36 3.51
CA ASP A 72 -8.58 5.74 3.19
C ASP A 72 -7.38 6.65 3.46
N THR A 73 -6.56 6.33 4.48
CA THR A 73 -5.45 7.21 4.87
C THR A 73 -4.41 7.35 3.76
N SER A 74 -3.95 6.24 3.16
CA SER A 74 -3.00 6.31 2.04
C SER A 74 -3.55 7.06 0.84
N ARG A 75 -4.87 6.98 0.62
CA ARG A 75 -5.54 7.63 -0.50
C ARG A 75 -5.67 9.13 -0.28
N ALA A 76 -6.06 9.55 0.92
CA ALA A 76 -6.14 10.97 1.29
C ALA A 76 -4.80 11.67 1.08
N ILE A 77 -3.71 11.05 1.56
CA ILE A 77 -2.34 11.56 1.36
C ILE A 77 -2.03 11.68 -0.14
N LEU A 78 -2.27 10.65 -0.95
CA LEU A 78 -1.94 10.69 -2.37
C LEU A 78 -2.77 11.71 -3.16
N MET A 79 -4.04 11.89 -2.81
CA MET A 79 -4.92 12.90 -3.42
C MET A 79 -4.44 14.34 -3.15
N GLU A 80 -3.78 14.58 -2.02
CA GLU A 80 -3.24 15.89 -1.69
C GLU A 80 -1.93 16.19 -2.42
N LEU A 81 -1.09 15.17 -2.63
CA LEU A 81 0.29 15.32 -3.09
C LEU A 81 0.51 15.09 -4.58
N THR A 82 -0.43 14.46 -5.29
CA THR A 82 -0.22 13.96 -6.67
C THR A 82 -1.47 14.13 -7.56
N ASP A 83 -1.34 13.97 -8.89
CA ASP A 83 -2.49 13.73 -9.79
C ASP A 83 -2.94 12.27 -9.62
N PHE A 84 -3.61 12.02 -8.49
CA PHE A 84 -4.06 10.71 -8.09
C PHE A 84 -5.20 10.21 -8.97
N ARG A 85 -5.08 8.97 -9.45
CA ARG A 85 -6.14 8.28 -10.20
C ARG A 85 -6.44 6.93 -9.58
N GLU A 86 -7.72 6.67 -9.37
CA GLU A 86 -8.20 5.40 -8.84
C GLU A 86 -8.07 4.27 -9.87
N MET A 87 -7.72 3.07 -9.42
CA MET A 87 -7.75 1.87 -10.26
C MET A 87 -9.17 1.30 -10.34
N GLU A 88 -9.47 0.57 -11.42
CA GLU A 88 -10.75 -0.15 -11.59
C GLU A 88 -11.05 -1.06 -10.39
N HIS A 89 -10.02 -1.77 -9.91
CA HIS A 89 -10.08 -2.63 -8.72
C HIS A 89 -9.33 -1.98 -7.56
N HIS A 90 -10.07 -1.43 -6.60
CA HIS A 90 -9.52 -0.71 -5.45
C HIS A 90 -10.20 -1.08 -4.13
N GLY A 91 -9.61 -0.64 -3.02
CA GLY A 91 -10.10 -0.90 -1.68
C GLY A 91 -10.21 -2.40 -1.38
N ARG A 92 -11.42 -2.87 -1.02
CA ARG A 92 -11.66 -4.29 -0.74
C ARG A 92 -11.62 -5.16 -2.01
N ASP A 93 -11.91 -4.57 -3.17
CA ASP A 93 -11.87 -5.26 -4.47
C ASP A 93 -10.46 -5.26 -5.10
N SER A 94 -9.48 -4.60 -4.48
CA SER A 94 -8.08 -4.64 -4.92
C SER A 94 -7.59 -6.08 -5.12
N ARG A 95 -6.95 -6.34 -6.25
CA ARG A 95 -6.40 -7.66 -6.58
C ARG A 95 -5.16 -7.95 -5.75
N CYS A 96 -4.92 -9.22 -5.41
CA CYS A 96 -3.70 -9.60 -4.70
C CYS A 96 -2.47 -9.42 -5.60
N CYS A 97 -1.41 -8.77 -5.10
CA CYS A 97 -0.13 -8.66 -5.79
C CYS A 97 0.66 -9.98 -5.86
N GLY A 98 0.29 -10.98 -5.06
CA GLY A 98 0.88 -12.32 -5.05
C GLY A 98 2.15 -12.47 -4.19
N ALA A 99 2.61 -11.42 -3.52
CA ALA A 99 3.84 -11.47 -2.71
C ALA A 99 3.65 -11.99 -1.26
N GLY A 100 2.40 -12.09 -0.78
CA GLY A 100 2.08 -12.49 0.59
C GLY A 100 1.79 -13.99 0.78
N GLY A 101 1.64 -14.42 2.03
CA GLY A 101 1.09 -15.75 2.38
C GLY A 101 2.07 -16.94 2.26
N GLY A 102 3.37 -16.70 2.21
CA GLY A 102 4.38 -17.78 2.06
C GLY A 102 4.47 -18.36 0.65
N CYS A 103 3.59 -17.93 -0.25
CA CYS A 103 3.72 -18.15 -1.68
C CYS A 103 4.65 -17.07 -2.24
N VAL A 104 5.96 -17.29 -2.24
CA VAL A 104 6.87 -16.57 -3.16
C VAL A 104 6.67 -17.15 -4.55
N GLN A 105 5.44 -17.02 -5.04
CA GLN A 105 5.16 -17.22 -6.44
C GLN A 105 4.70 -15.88 -6.97
N PRO A 106 5.62 -15.03 -7.43
CA PRO A 106 5.28 -14.22 -8.57
C PRO A 106 4.94 -15.24 -9.66
N ASN A 107 3.66 -15.53 -9.78
CA ASN A 107 3.05 -15.73 -11.08
C ASN A 107 3.40 -17.07 -11.78
N LEU A 108 2.73 -18.20 -11.47
CA LEU A 108 2.51 -19.22 -12.53
C LEU A 108 1.28 -18.83 -13.35
N MET A 109 0.15 -18.55 -12.68
CA MET A 109 -1.06 -18.05 -13.34
C MET A 109 -0.87 -16.64 -13.91
N TYR A 110 -0.20 -15.77 -13.15
CA TYR A 110 0.06 -14.41 -13.60
C TYR A 110 1.21 -14.31 -14.63
N ARG A 111 2.13 -15.29 -14.81
CA ARG A 111 3.21 -15.20 -15.84
C ARG A 111 2.65 -15.60 -17.19
N LEU A 112 1.75 -16.57 -17.19
CA LEU A 112 0.92 -16.87 -18.36
C LEU A 112 0.08 -15.64 -18.73
N LEU A 113 -0.58 -14.98 -17.78
CA LEU A 113 -1.29 -13.72 -18.06
C LEU A 113 -0.36 -12.54 -18.39
N TRP A 114 0.85 -12.48 -17.85
CA TRP A 114 1.90 -11.48 -18.13
C TRP A 114 2.35 -11.54 -19.59
N HIS A 115 2.50 -12.75 -20.14
CA HIS A 115 2.80 -12.96 -21.56
C HIS A 115 1.56 -12.86 -22.47
N LEU A 116 0.36 -13.20 -21.99
CA LEU A 116 -0.85 -13.19 -22.80
C LEU A 116 -1.59 -11.85 -22.84
N HIS A 117 -1.53 -11.03 -21.79
CA HIS A 117 -2.38 -9.83 -21.64
C HIS A 117 -1.64 -8.50 -21.61
N GLY A 118 -0.31 -8.50 -21.56
CA GLY A 118 0.50 -7.30 -21.56
C GLY A 118 0.32 -6.45 -20.29
N TYR A 119 1.44 -6.07 -19.68
CA TYR A 119 1.52 -5.24 -18.48
C TYR A 119 0.77 -3.88 -18.54
N LYS A 120 0.31 -3.45 -19.72
CA LYS A 120 -0.43 -2.19 -19.96
C LYS A 120 -1.74 -2.03 -19.21
N ARG A 121 -2.25 -3.04 -18.49
CA ARG A 121 -3.57 -2.97 -17.83
C ARG A 121 -3.53 -2.56 -16.36
N LEU A 122 -2.36 -2.58 -15.71
CA LEU A 122 -2.19 -2.08 -14.34
C LEU A 122 -1.77 -0.61 -14.31
N GLN A 123 -1.22 -0.10 -15.41
CA GLN A 123 -1.06 1.33 -15.65
C GLN A 123 -2.29 1.79 -16.43
N GLY A 124 -3.12 2.65 -15.83
CA GLY A 124 -4.13 3.36 -16.62
C GLY A 124 -3.46 4.15 -17.75
N PRO A 125 -4.19 4.51 -18.82
CA PRO A 125 -3.61 5.18 -19.98
C PRO A 125 -2.90 6.49 -19.56
N GLY A 126 -1.58 6.54 -19.75
CA GLY A 126 -0.75 7.73 -19.48
C GLY A 126 -0.09 7.83 -18.10
N GLN A 127 0.05 6.72 -17.35
CA GLN A 127 0.67 6.71 -16.02
C GLN A 127 2.19 6.46 -16.09
N THR A 128 2.94 7.15 -15.22
CA THR A 128 4.42 7.08 -15.15
C THR A 128 4.93 6.26 -13.96
N SER A 129 4.11 5.98 -12.94
CA SER A 129 4.47 5.11 -11.81
C SER A 129 3.27 4.49 -11.10
N CYS A 130 3.47 3.30 -10.51
CA CYS A 130 2.55 2.66 -9.57
C CYS A 130 3.19 2.76 -8.19
N ALA A 131 2.47 3.28 -7.19
CA ALA A 131 3.01 3.43 -5.83
C ALA A 131 2.60 2.23 -4.96
N PRO A 132 3.49 1.24 -4.74
CA PRO A 132 3.25 0.23 -3.72
C PRO A 132 3.49 0.86 -2.33
N PRO A 133 2.67 0.53 -1.33
CA PRO A 133 2.97 0.91 0.05
C PRO A 133 4.14 0.05 0.56
N VAL A 134 5.32 0.63 0.45
CA VAL A 134 6.53 0.47 1.26
C VAL A 134 7.14 -0.94 1.41
N HIS A 135 6.64 -2.02 0.78
CA HIS A 135 7.28 -3.34 0.92
C HIS A 135 7.39 -4.22 -0.32
N SER A 136 7.13 -3.73 -1.54
CA SER A 136 7.50 -4.50 -2.75
C SER A 136 7.73 -3.60 -3.96
N ALA A 137 9.01 -3.48 -4.31
CA ALA A 137 9.53 -3.04 -5.61
C ALA A 137 9.19 -1.59 -6.03
N ALA A 138 10.05 -0.66 -5.65
CA ALA A 138 10.48 0.36 -6.61
C ALA A 138 11.26 -0.35 -7.73
N SER A 139 10.58 -0.86 -8.75
CA SER A 139 11.23 -1.04 -10.05
C SER A 139 11.11 0.28 -10.76
N THR A 140 12.13 1.13 -10.62
CA THR A 140 12.39 2.17 -11.62
C THR A 140 12.38 1.48 -12.97
N SER A 141 11.44 1.82 -13.84
CA SER A 141 11.58 1.45 -15.24
C SER A 141 12.87 2.10 -15.71
N GLU A 142 13.90 1.28 -15.94
CA GLU A 142 15.07 1.68 -16.71
C GLU A 142 14.57 2.41 -17.96
N GLN A 143 15.03 3.65 -18.13
CA GLN A 143 14.95 4.35 -19.39
C GLN A 143 15.83 3.57 -20.36
N ASP A 144 15.22 2.77 -21.23
CA ASP A 144 15.90 2.29 -22.44
C ASP A 144 15.54 3.23 -23.61
N PRO A 145 16.53 3.56 -24.47
CA PRO A 145 16.47 4.63 -25.47
C PRO A 145 15.45 4.44 -26.61
#